data_AF-A0AAV0LVA3-F1
#
_entry.id   AF-A0AAV0LVA3-F1
#
_cell.length_a   1.000
_cell.length_b   1.000
_cell.length_c   1.000
_cell.angle_alpha   90.00
_cell.angle_beta   90.00
_cell.angle_gamma   90.00
#
_symmetry.space_group_name_H-M   'P 1'
#
loop_
_entity.id
_entity.type
_entity.pdbx_description
1 polymer ?
#
loop_
_entity_poly.entity_id
_entity_poly.type
_entity_poly.pdbx_seq_one_letter_code
_entity_poly.pdbx_strand_id
1 'polypeptide(L)'
;MYTAKQKIHKDKDVEPSEFEETVAQAFFDLENTNQELKSEMKDLYINSATQIDVSGSRKAVVIHVPYRLRKAFRKVHLRLVRELEKKLSGKDVILIATRRIVRPPKKGSAAQRPRSRTLTAVHEAMLEDIVMPAEIIGKRTRYRLDGTKIMKVI
;
A
#
# COMPACT_ATOMS: atom_id res chain seq x y z
N MET A 1 14.37 -16.01 18.06
CA MET A 1 12.93 -15.74 18.27
C MET A 1 12.44 -14.88 17.13
N TYR A 2 11.52 -15.37 16.30
CA TYR A 2 10.81 -14.53 15.33
C TYR A 2 9.80 -13.67 16.13
N THR A 3 10.05 -12.38 16.22
CA THR A 3 9.16 -11.42 16.89
C THR A 3 8.37 -10.65 15.85
N ALA A 4 7.14 -10.24 16.18
CA ALA A 4 6.30 -9.41 15.31
C ALA A 4 7.02 -8.13 14.81
N LYS A 5 8.01 -7.65 15.57
CA LYS A 5 8.89 -6.53 15.19
C LYS A 5 9.70 -6.78 13.91
N GLN A 6 9.98 -8.03 13.52
CA GLN A 6 10.66 -8.33 12.25
C GLN A 6 9.78 -8.05 11.02
N LYS A 7 8.45 -7.95 11.19
CA LYS A 7 7.52 -7.67 10.10
C LYS A 7 7.28 -6.18 9.86
N ILE A 8 7.81 -5.29 10.71
CA ILE A 8 7.79 -3.85 10.48
C ILE A 8 9.22 -3.38 10.25
N HIS A 9 9.44 -2.69 9.13
CA HIS A 9 10.67 -1.96 8.90
C HIS A 9 10.36 -0.57 8.37
N LYS A 10 10.45 0.41 9.27
CA LYS A 10 10.26 1.81 8.92
C LYS A 10 11.51 2.39 8.27
N ASP A 11 11.29 3.30 7.33
CA ASP A 11 12.38 4.15 6.84
C ASP A 11 12.86 5.05 8.00
N LYS A 12 14.17 5.01 8.31
CA LYS A 12 14.88 5.79 9.35
C LYS A 12 14.71 5.31 10.80
N ASP A 13 14.44 4.02 11.03
CA ASP A 13 14.44 3.41 12.39
C ASP A 13 13.54 4.12 13.41
N VAL A 14 12.47 4.77 12.94
CA VAL A 14 11.47 5.40 13.81
C VAL A 14 10.69 4.30 14.53
N GLU A 15 10.34 4.53 15.80
CA GLU A 15 9.56 3.56 16.57
C GLU A 15 8.17 3.31 15.94
N PRO A 16 7.69 2.05 15.95
CA PRO A 16 6.36 1.71 15.46
C PRO A 16 5.28 2.32 16.37
N SER A 17 4.19 2.76 15.75
CA SER A 17 2.98 3.17 16.48
C SER A 17 2.25 1.93 17.00
N GLU A 18 1.51 2.05 18.11
CA GLU A 18 0.68 0.97 18.68
C GLU A 18 -0.23 0.29 17.64
N PHE A 19 -0.77 1.08 16.71
CA PHE A 19 -1.60 0.54 15.61
C PHE A 19 -0.78 -0.32 14.65
N GLU A 20 0.44 0.10 14.32
CA GLU A 20 1.32 -0.65 13.44
C GLU A 20 1.79 -1.94 14.10
N GLU A 21 2.10 -1.91 15.41
CA GLU A 21 2.42 -3.10 16.18
C GLU A 21 1.27 -4.11 16.16
N THR A 22 0.03 -3.64 16.27
CA THR A 22 -1.17 -4.48 16.15
C THR A 22 -1.27 -5.13 14.76
N VAL A 23 -1.02 -4.36 13.70
CA VAL A 23 -1.02 -4.89 12.32
C VAL A 23 0.11 -5.90 12.13
N ALA A 24 1.29 -5.64 12.67
CA ALA A 24 2.42 -6.56 12.56
C ALA A 24 2.22 -7.86 13.34
N GLN A 25 1.58 -7.79 14.50
CA GLN A 25 1.15 -8.96 15.23
C GLN A 25 0.15 -9.78 14.39
N ALA A 26 -0.82 -9.12 13.76
CA ALA A 26 -1.76 -9.80 12.87
C ALA A 26 -1.04 -10.52 11.71
N PHE A 27 -0.04 -9.88 11.09
CA PHE A 27 0.81 -10.49 10.05
C PHE A 27 1.61 -11.69 10.56
N PHE A 28 2.20 -11.60 11.75
CA PHE A 28 2.95 -12.69 12.36
C PHE A 28 2.06 -13.89 12.68
N ASP A 29 0.88 -13.63 13.24
CA ASP A 29 -0.09 -14.67 13.53
C ASP A 29 -0.56 -15.35 12.23
N LEU A 30 -0.72 -14.62 11.12
CA LEU A 30 -1.08 -15.20 9.82
C LEU A 30 0.02 -16.12 9.26
N GLU A 31 1.28 -15.75 9.44
CA GLU A 31 2.42 -16.60 9.06
C GLU A 31 2.42 -17.94 9.82
N ASN A 32 1.97 -17.95 11.08
CA ASN A 32 1.94 -19.15 11.90
C ASN A 32 0.68 -20.01 11.69
N THR A 33 -0.47 -19.38 11.40
CA THR A 33 -1.73 -20.10 11.21
C THR A 33 -1.77 -20.86 9.89
N ASN A 34 -1.22 -20.30 8.81
CA ASN A 34 -1.36 -20.87 7.46
C ASN A 34 -0.04 -21.41 6.90
N GLN A 35 0.10 -22.75 6.89
CA GLN A 35 1.31 -23.42 6.41
C GLN A 35 1.62 -23.15 4.92
N GLU A 36 0.60 -22.97 4.07
CA GLU A 36 0.80 -22.63 2.66
C GLU A 36 1.38 -21.21 2.47
N LEU A 37 0.85 -20.24 3.22
CA LEU A 37 1.24 -18.83 3.12
C LEU A 37 2.58 -18.54 3.81
N LYS A 38 2.98 -19.40 4.75
CA LYS A 38 4.21 -19.24 5.52
C LYS A 38 5.45 -19.05 4.64
N SER A 39 5.57 -19.84 3.58
CA SER A 39 6.72 -19.77 2.67
C SER A 39 6.82 -18.42 1.95
N GLU A 40 5.68 -17.87 1.53
CA GLU A 40 5.61 -16.62 0.78
C GLU A 40 5.65 -15.39 1.71
N MET A 41 5.17 -15.53 2.96
CA MET A 41 5.08 -14.46 3.95
C MET A 41 6.36 -14.26 4.75
N LYS A 42 7.23 -15.27 4.86
CA LYS A 42 8.43 -15.24 5.69
C LYS A 42 9.32 -14.01 5.42
N ASP A 43 9.53 -13.69 4.14
CA ASP A 43 10.38 -12.59 3.70
C ASP A 43 9.63 -11.25 3.53
N LEU A 44 8.31 -11.25 3.76
CA LEU A 44 7.49 -10.07 3.63
C LEU A 44 7.48 -9.25 4.91
N TYR A 45 7.60 -7.94 4.75
CA TYR A 45 7.50 -6.95 5.81
C TYR A 45 6.78 -5.71 5.30
N ILE A 46 6.28 -4.90 6.23
CA ILE A 46 5.54 -3.65 5.97
C ILE A 46 6.37 -2.45 6.44
N ASN A 47 6.16 -1.30 5.80
CA ASN A 47 6.80 -0.04 6.19
C ASN A 47 5.99 0.68 7.26
N SER A 48 4.69 0.82 7.03
CA SER A 48 3.79 1.52 7.95
C SER A 48 2.35 1.07 7.72
N ALA A 49 1.48 1.36 8.68
CA ALA A 49 0.05 1.15 8.57
C ALA A 49 -0.67 2.39 9.09
N THR A 50 -1.68 2.84 8.33
CA THR A 50 -2.47 4.03 8.66
C THR A 50 -3.95 3.68 8.60
N GLN A 51 -4.72 4.25 9.51
CA GLN A 51 -6.17 4.12 9.48
C GLN A 51 -6.76 5.38 8.86
N ILE A 52 -7.66 5.21 7.89
CA ILE A 52 -8.31 6.30 7.15
C ILE A 52 -9.81 6.17 7.32
N ASP A 53 -10.47 7.28 7.63
CA ASP A 53 -11.93 7.34 7.70
C ASP A 53 -12.50 7.44 6.27
N VAL A 54 -13.40 6.52 5.94
CA VAL A 54 -14.10 6.43 4.65
C VAL A 54 -15.54 6.93 4.84
N SER A 55 -16.16 7.38 3.74
CA SER A 55 -17.56 7.82 3.74
C SER A 55 -18.50 6.78 4.37
N GLY A 56 -19.42 7.23 5.22
CA GLY A 56 -20.42 6.38 5.86
C GLY A 56 -19.92 5.63 7.10
N SER A 57 -19.16 6.32 7.95
CA SER A 57 -18.65 5.84 9.26
C SER A 57 -17.78 4.57 9.25
N ARG A 58 -17.36 4.11 8.06
CA ARG A 58 -16.43 2.99 7.90
C ARG A 58 -14.99 3.49 8.00
N LYS A 59 -14.11 2.67 8.57
CA LYS A 59 -12.68 2.95 8.63
C LYS A 59 -11.94 1.91 7.79
N ALA A 60 -11.08 2.35 6.90
CA ALA A 60 -10.20 1.50 6.12
C ALA A 60 -8.79 1.50 6.72
N VAL A 61 -8.08 0.40 6.56
CA VAL A 61 -6.69 0.24 6.98
C VAL A 61 -5.81 0.22 5.73
N VAL A 62 -4.94 1.21 5.61
CA VAL A 62 -3.97 1.32 4.52
C VAL A 62 -2.61 0.86 5.01
N ILE A 63 -2.10 -0.20 4.40
CA ILE A 63 -0.81 -0.80 4.74
C ILE A 63 0.19 -0.45 3.64
N HIS A 64 1.25 0.21 4.05
CA HIS A 64 2.34 0.61 3.19
C HIS A 64 3.38 -0.49 3.10
N VAL A 65 3.61 -0.97 1.89
CA VAL A 65 4.51 -2.09 1.59
C VAL A 65 5.75 -1.58 0.85
N PRO A 66 6.96 -2.10 1.10
CA PRO A 66 8.12 -1.79 0.28
C PRO A 66 7.89 -2.01 -1.21
N TYR A 67 8.25 -1.04 -2.06
CA TYR A 67 8.15 -1.20 -3.53
C TYR A 67 8.87 -2.44 -4.07
N ARG A 68 9.98 -2.84 -3.44
CA ARG A 68 10.75 -4.04 -3.79
C ARG A 68 9.93 -5.33 -3.67
N LEU A 69 9.03 -5.39 -2.69
CA LEU A 69 8.23 -6.58 -2.38
C LEU A 69 6.84 -6.55 -3.04
N ARG A 70 6.50 -5.49 -3.78
CA ARG A 70 5.19 -5.33 -4.44
C ARG A 70 4.76 -6.59 -5.20
N LYS A 71 5.65 -7.19 -5.99
CA LYS A 71 5.31 -8.37 -6.82
C LYS A 71 4.94 -9.60 -5.98
N ALA A 72 5.62 -9.80 -4.85
CA ALA A 72 5.31 -10.90 -3.94
C ALA A 72 3.95 -10.66 -3.26
N PHE A 73 3.72 -9.45 -2.74
CA PHE A 73 2.41 -9.08 -2.18
C PHE A 73 1.27 -9.19 -3.19
N ARG A 74 1.53 -8.89 -4.47
CA ARG A 74 0.54 -9.08 -5.56
C ARG A 74 0.13 -10.54 -5.74
N LYS A 75 1.07 -11.48 -5.62
CA LYS A 75 0.79 -12.92 -5.75
C LYS A 75 -0.14 -13.42 -4.64
N VAL A 76 0.07 -12.93 -3.42
CA VAL A 76 -0.67 -13.38 -2.22
C VAL A 76 -1.89 -12.50 -1.89
N HIS A 77 -2.06 -11.40 -2.63
CA HIS A 77 -2.96 -10.30 -2.29
C HIS A 77 -4.38 -10.76 -1.89
N LEU A 78 -5.03 -11.56 -2.73
CA LEU A 78 -6.42 -11.97 -2.52
C LEU A 78 -6.62 -12.77 -1.22
N ARG A 79 -5.68 -13.66 -0.89
CA ARG A 79 -5.74 -14.47 0.33
C ARG A 79 -5.41 -13.62 1.56
N LEU A 80 -4.35 -12.83 1.46
CA LEU A 80 -3.87 -11.97 2.53
C LEU A 80 -4.89 -10.92 2.97
N VAL A 81 -5.54 -10.24 2.02
CA VAL A 81 -6.56 -9.21 2.34
C VAL A 81 -7.73 -9.82 3.09
N ARG A 82 -8.28 -10.95 2.62
CA ARG A 82 -9.41 -11.64 3.27
C ARG A 82 -9.09 -12.05 4.71
N GLU A 83 -7.86 -12.48 4.98
CA GLU A 83 -7.46 -12.92 6.30
C GLU A 83 -7.18 -11.74 7.25
N LEU A 84 -6.60 -10.66 6.73
CA LEU A 84 -6.44 -9.43 7.50
C LEU A 84 -7.77 -8.76 7.83
N GLU A 85 -8.73 -8.75 6.90
CA GLU A 85 -10.08 -8.23 7.15
C GLU A 85 -10.78 -8.98 8.29
N LYS A 86 -10.65 -10.31 8.35
CA LYS A 86 -11.17 -11.12 9.47
C LYS A 86 -10.55 -10.71 10.81
N LYS A 87 -9.25 -10.46 10.86
CA LYS A 87 -8.53 -10.05 12.08
C LYS A 87 -8.80 -8.60 12.48
N LEU A 88 -9.02 -7.72 11.50
CA LEU A 88 -9.22 -6.28 11.71
C LEU A 88 -10.70 -5.91 11.83
N SER A 89 -11.52 -6.82 12.34
CA SER A 89 -12.94 -6.61 12.63
C SER A 89 -13.78 -6.23 11.41
N GLY A 90 -13.45 -6.75 10.22
CA GLY A 90 -14.18 -6.49 8.98
C GLY A 90 -13.95 -5.09 8.39
N LYS A 91 -12.90 -4.38 8.84
CA LYS A 91 -12.46 -3.14 8.19
C LYS A 91 -11.80 -3.46 6.85
N ASP A 92 -12.09 -2.67 5.82
CA ASP A 92 -11.48 -2.81 4.50
C ASP A 92 -9.96 -2.61 4.59
N VAL A 93 -9.18 -3.54 4.04
CA VAL A 93 -7.71 -3.49 4.08
C VAL A 93 -7.16 -3.26 2.68
N ILE A 94 -6.36 -2.21 2.52
CA ILE A 94 -5.75 -1.84 1.23
C ILE A 94 -4.23 -1.87 1.36
N LEU A 95 -3.56 -2.53 0.41
CA LEU A 95 -2.10 -2.57 0.33
C LEU A 95 -1.60 -1.56 -0.70
N ILE A 96 -0.70 -0.67 -0.30
CA ILE A 96 -0.12 0.34 -1.19
C ILE A 96 1.40 0.25 -1.13
N ALA A 97 2.06 0.13 -2.28
CA ALA A 97 3.51 0.19 -2.30
C ALA A 97 4.05 1.62 -2.03
N THR A 98 5.05 1.74 -1.15
CA THR A 98 5.75 2.98 -0.83
C THR A 98 6.55 3.45 -2.03
N ARG A 99 6.11 4.56 -2.63
CA ARG A 99 6.75 5.17 -3.80
C ARG A 99 7.26 6.55 -3.46
N ARG A 100 8.51 6.85 -3.83
CA ARG A 100 9.13 8.16 -3.62
C ARG A 100 8.88 9.08 -4.81
N ILE A 101 8.19 10.19 -4.58
CA ILE A 101 8.04 11.27 -5.56
C ILE A 101 9.26 12.19 -5.47
N VAL A 102 9.91 12.44 -6.60
CA VAL A 102 11.04 13.38 -6.72
C VAL A 102 10.55 14.64 -7.42
N ARG A 103 10.93 15.83 -6.94
CA ARG A 103 10.55 17.09 -7.59
C ARG A 103 11.24 17.23 -8.96
N PRO A 104 10.62 17.93 -9.93
CA PRO A 104 11.29 18.26 -11.17
C PRO A 104 12.63 18.98 -10.90
N PRO A 105 13.71 18.63 -11.62
CA PRO A 105 14.99 19.32 -11.45
C PRO A 105 14.85 20.79 -11.87
N LYS A 106 15.61 21.68 -11.21
CA LYS A 106 15.68 23.09 -11.59
C LYS A 106 16.32 23.24 -12.97
N LYS A 107 15.95 24.29 -13.71
CA LYS A 107 16.54 24.62 -15.02
C LYS A 107 18.08 24.73 -14.85
N GLY A 108 18.85 24.00 -15.65
CA GLY A 108 20.33 23.96 -15.57
C GLY A 108 20.93 22.83 -14.71
N SER A 109 20.11 22.00 -14.06
CA SER A 109 20.59 20.79 -13.36
C SER A 109 20.92 19.67 -14.34
N ALA A 110 22.11 19.08 -14.21
CA ALA A 110 22.51 17.87 -14.94
C ALA A 110 21.76 16.60 -14.48
N ALA A 111 21.21 16.62 -13.25
CA ALA A 111 20.49 15.48 -12.69
C ALA A 111 19.13 15.29 -13.39
N GLN A 112 18.95 14.14 -14.03
CA GLN A 112 17.68 13.75 -14.63
C GLN A 112 16.80 12.97 -13.64
N ARG A 113 15.52 13.34 -13.54
CA ARG A 113 14.54 12.62 -12.71
C ARG A 113 14.09 11.34 -13.43
N PRO A 114 14.13 10.17 -12.77
CA PRO A 114 13.52 8.95 -13.30
C PRO A 114 12.02 9.12 -13.54
N ARG A 115 11.50 8.65 -14.68
CA ARG A 115 10.06 8.73 -15.02
C ARG A 115 9.16 8.05 -13.97
N SER A 116 9.63 6.95 -13.39
CA SER A 116 8.93 6.21 -12.33
C SER A 116 8.74 6.98 -11.03
N ARG A 117 9.50 8.07 -10.80
CA ARG A 117 9.44 8.91 -9.60
C ARG A 117 8.76 10.26 -9.84
N THR A 118 8.01 10.37 -10.92
CA THR A 118 7.19 11.56 -11.24
C THR A 118 5.89 11.53 -10.44
N LEU A 119 5.31 12.70 -10.14
CA LEU A 119 4.05 12.79 -9.39
C LEU A 119 2.92 12.02 -10.11
N THR A 120 2.81 12.22 -11.42
CA THR A 120 1.78 11.56 -12.25
C THR A 120 1.92 10.05 -12.26
N ALA A 121 3.12 9.53 -12.56
CA ALA A 121 3.34 8.08 -12.61
C ALA A 121 3.14 7.40 -11.26
N VAL A 122 3.51 8.08 -10.16
CA VAL A 122 3.31 7.55 -8.81
C VAL A 122 1.82 7.47 -8.46
N HIS A 123 1.03 8.51 -8.76
CA HIS A 123 -0.41 8.48 -8.50
C HIS A 123 -1.14 7.46 -9.36
N GLU A 124 -0.75 7.28 -10.63
CA GLU A 124 -1.31 6.23 -11.47
C GLU A 124 -1.02 4.84 -10.92
N ALA A 125 0.23 4.59 -10.51
CA ALA A 125 0.63 3.32 -9.95
C ALA A 125 0.04 3.07 -8.54
N MET A 126 -0.29 4.12 -7.78
CA MET A 126 -1.04 4.00 -6.52
C MET A 126 -2.49 3.59 -6.77
N LEU A 127 -3.16 4.18 -7.77
CA LEU A 127 -4.52 3.79 -8.16
C LEU A 127 -4.59 2.31 -8.55
N GLU A 128 -3.60 1.81 -9.31
CA GLU A 128 -3.52 0.39 -9.66
C GLU A 128 -3.35 -0.55 -8.46
N ASP A 129 -2.68 -0.10 -7.40
CA ASP A 129 -2.52 -0.91 -6.20
C ASP A 129 -3.82 -0.96 -5.38
N ILE A 130 -4.58 0.14 -5.36
CA ILE A 130 -5.86 0.23 -4.64
C ILE A 130 -6.93 -0.68 -5.26
N VAL A 131 -6.96 -0.80 -6.60
CA VAL A 131 -8.03 -1.49 -7.32
C VAL A 131 -7.75 -2.99 -7.50
N MET A 132 -6.58 -3.48 -7.08
CA MET A 132 -6.24 -4.90 -7.17
C MET A 132 -7.30 -5.77 -6.44
N PRO A 133 -7.79 -6.89 -7.02
CA PRO A 133 -7.36 -7.62 -8.22
C PRO A 133 -7.90 -7.11 -9.56
N ALA A 134 -8.78 -6.11 -9.56
CA ALA A 134 -9.34 -5.57 -10.79
C ALA A 134 -8.30 -4.71 -11.53
N GLU A 135 -8.42 -4.72 -12.86
CA GLU A 135 -7.57 -3.92 -13.74
C GLU A 135 -8.34 -2.69 -14.22
N ILE A 136 -7.63 -1.57 -14.35
CA ILE A 136 -8.21 -0.34 -14.89
C ILE A 136 -8.17 -0.42 -16.41
N ILE A 137 -9.34 -0.41 -17.04
CA ILE A 137 -9.50 -0.52 -18.49
C ILE A 137 -9.49 0.87 -19.13
N GLY A 138 -9.99 1.89 -18.42
CA GLY A 138 -10.07 3.24 -18.96
C GLY A 138 -9.99 4.32 -17.90
N LYS A 139 -9.48 5.48 -18.31
CA LYS A 139 -9.48 6.70 -17.49
C LYS A 139 -9.99 7.87 -18.32
N ARG A 140 -10.95 8.62 -17.78
CA ARG A 140 -11.50 9.82 -18.42
C ARG A 140 -11.51 10.97 -17.42
N THR A 141 -10.94 12.10 -17.79
CA THR A 141 -10.97 13.30 -16.96
C THR A 141 -12.01 14.26 -17.53
N ARG A 142 -13.10 14.49 -16.79
CA ARG A 142 -14.12 15.49 -17.14
C ARG A 142 -13.74 16.82 -16.51
N TYR A 143 -13.70 17.87 -17.33
CA TYR A 143 -13.55 19.24 -16.90
C TYR A 143 -14.94 19.88 -16.86
N ARG A 144 -15.32 20.47 -15.73
CA ARG A 144 -16.56 21.26 -15.62
C ARG A 144 -16.27 22.73 -15.93
N LEU A 145 -17.35 23.49 -16.16
CA LEU A 145 -17.29 24.94 -16.38
C LEU A 145 -16.64 25.68 -15.19
N ASP A 146 -16.85 25.18 -13.97
CA ASP A 146 -16.25 25.72 -12.74
C ASP A 146 -14.73 25.46 -12.62
N GLY A 147 -14.09 24.85 -13.64
CA GLY A 147 -12.68 24.47 -13.62
C GLY A 147 -12.37 23.21 -12.81
N THR A 148 -13.35 22.64 -12.11
CA THR A 148 -13.20 21.38 -11.36
C THR A 148 -12.93 20.22 -12.30
N LYS A 149 -12.00 19.34 -11.88
CA LYS A 149 -11.60 18.14 -12.64
C LYS A 149 -12.10 16.91 -11.91
N ILE A 150 -12.80 16.04 -12.63
CA ILE A 150 -13.26 14.74 -12.11
C ILE A 150 -12.64 13.64 -12.94
N MET A 151 -11.83 12.82 -12.29
CA MET A 151 -11.28 11.62 -12.89
C MET A 151 -12.28 10.48 -12.70
N LYS A 152 -12.74 9.90 -13.81
CA LYS A 152 -13.53 8.67 -13.84
C LYS A 152 -12.61 7.53 -14.26
N VAL A 153 -12.54 6.51 -13.42
CA VAL A 153 -11.78 5.29 -13.66
C VAL A 153 -12.79 4.18 -13.97
N ILE A 154 -12.58 3.44 -15.05
CA ILE A 154 -13.40 2.33 -15.54
C ILE A 154 -12.59 1.06 -15.46
#